data_AF-A0A3N6MCQ0-F1
#
_entry.id   AF-A0A3N6MCQ0-F1
#
_cell.length_a   1.000
_cell.length_b   1.000
_cell.length_c   1.000
_cell.angle_alpha   90.00
_cell.angle_beta   90.00
_cell.angle_gamma   90.00
#
_symmetry.space_group_name_H-M   'P 1'
#
loop_
_entity.id
_entity.type
_entity.pdbx_description
1 polymer ?
#
loop_
_entity_poly.entity_id
_entity_poly.type
_entity_poly.pdbx_seq_one_letter_code
_entity_poly.pdbx_strand_id
1 'polypeptide(L)' 'MYTATHPLDAGERIKGPEYGKPVTVGDNVWIGGRAVLNPGVSVGDNAVVASGAVVTEDVPDDVVVRGNPASVVKDLETDG' A
#
# COMPACT_ATOMS: atom_id res chain seq x y z
N MET A 1 6.53 3.23 -3.44
CA MET A 1 6.01 3.47 -2.08
C MET A 1 6.06 4.95 -1.84
N TYR A 2 4.95 5.56 -1.44
CA TYR A 2 4.85 7.00 -1.28
C TYR A 2 4.25 7.35 0.07
N THR A 3 4.89 8.28 0.79
CA THR A 3 4.39 8.82 2.05
C THR A 3 3.85 10.25 1.90
N ALA A 4 4.30 11.00 0.89
CA ALA A 4 3.85 12.36 0.61
C ALA A 4 2.52 12.37 -0.17
N THR A 5 1.66 13.35 0.13
CA THR A 5 0.43 13.65 -0.63
C THR A 5 0.06 15.13 -0.51
N HIS A 6 -0.99 15.53 -1.22
CA HIS A 6 -1.47 16.91 -1.32
C HIS A 6 -2.96 17.02 -0.99
N PRO A 7 -3.44 18.23 -0.66
CA PRO A 7 -4.87 18.53 -0.67
C PRO A 7 -5.50 18.21 -2.03
N LEU A 8 -6.73 17.69 -2.02
CA LEU A 8 -7.50 17.46 -3.25
C LEU A 8 -8.10 18.74 -3.81
N ASP A 9 -8.45 19.69 -2.94
CA ASP A 9 -8.86 21.03 -3.37
C ASP A 9 -7.72 21.71 -4.16
N ALA A 10 -8.05 22.17 -5.37
CA ALA A 10 -7.06 22.72 -6.27
C ALA A 10 -6.52 24.08 -5.80
N GLY A 11 -7.38 24.89 -5.17
CA GLY A 11 -7.01 26.20 -4.64
C GLY A 11 -6.07 26.09 -3.45
N GLU A 12 -6.26 25.08 -2.59
CA GLU A 12 -5.31 24.79 -1.53
C GLU A 12 -4.02 24.18 -2.07
N ARG A 13 -4.08 23.19 -2.98
CA ARG A 13 -2.89 22.49 -3.50
C ARG A 13 -1.90 23.43 -4.21
N ILE A 14 -2.36 24.41 -4.98
CA ILE A 14 -1.47 25.34 -5.72
C ILE A 14 -0.69 26.29 -4.79
N LYS A 15 -1.13 26.48 -3.54
CA LYS A 15 -0.39 27.27 -2.55
C LYS A 15 0.90 26.57 -2.09
N GLY A 16 1.13 25.32 -2.50
CA GLY A 16 2.28 24.50 -2.13
C GLY A 16 2.17 23.66 -0.84
N PRO A 17 1.08 23.62 -0.05
CA PRO A 17 1.04 22.74 1.11
C PRO A 17 1.03 21.26 0.68
N GLU A 18 1.80 20.46 1.41
CA GLU A 18 1.86 19.00 1.32
C GLU A 18 1.84 18.41 2.73
N TYR A 19 1.45 17.15 2.84
CA TYR A 19 1.50 16.42 4.10
C TYR A 19 1.92 14.97 3.89
N GLY A 20 2.53 14.40 4.93
CA GLY A 20 2.96 13.02 4.94
C GLY A 20 1.98 12.12 5.70
N LYS A 21 1.78 10.91 5.20
CA LYS A 21 1.22 9.80 5.97
C LYS A 21 2.22 8.64 5.91
N PRO A 22 2.67 8.09 7.07
CA PRO A 22 3.65 7.02 7.07
C PRO A 22 3.09 5.79 6.36
N VAL A 23 3.99 5.00 5.77
CA VAL A 23 3.67 3.66 5.28
C VAL A 23 4.40 2.68 6.16
N THR A 24 3.69 1.68 6.66
CA THR A 24 4.25 0.59 7.48
C THR A 24 4.30 -0.67 6.66
N VAL A 25 5.41 -1.41 6.73
CA VAL A 25 5.56 -2.72 6.11
C VAL A 25 6.02 -3.68 7.20
N GLY A 26 5.26 -4.74 7.40
CA GLY A 26 5.55 -5.81 8.33
C GLY A 26 6.75 -6.67 7.92
N ASP A 27 6.99 -7.71 8.69
CA ASP A 27 8.05 -8.68 8.46
C ASP A 27 7.68 -9.64 7.30
N ASN A 28 8.70 -10.14 6.60
CA ASN A 28 8.56 -11.15 5.53
C ASN A 28 7.67 -10.76 4.33
N VAL A 29 7.38 -9.47 4.14
CA VAL A 29 6.56 -8.98 3.01
C VAL A 29 7.31 -9.08 1.69
N TRP A 30 6.63 -9.59 0.65
CA TRP A 30 7.12 -9.51 -0.72
C TRP A 30 6.35 -8.46 -1.54
N ILE A 31 7.05 -7.40 -1.96
CA ILE A 31 6.50 -6.37 -2.84
C ILE A 31 6.93 -6.63 -4.29
N GLY A 32 5.96 -7.00 -5.13
CA GLY A 32 6.13 -7.22 -6.55
C GLY A 32 6.54 -5.95 -7.32
N GLY A 33 7.29 -6.15 -8.41
CA GLY A 33 7.79 -5.05 -9.22
C GLY A 33 6.69 -4.10 -9.70
N ARG A 34 6.96 -2.79 -9.66
CA ARG A 34 6.04 -1.71 -10.03
C ARG A 34 4.75 -1.64 -9.21
N ALA A 35 4.65 -2.29 -8.06
CA ALA A 35 3.57 -2.02 -7.12
C ALA A 35 3.65 -0.56 -6.59
N VAL A 36 2.49 0.06 -6.40
CA VAL A 36 2.32 1.40 -5.86
C VAL A 36 1.61 1.28 -4.52
N LEU A 37 2.26 1.72 -3.44
CA LEU A 37 1.68 1.82 -2.10
C LEU A 37 1.42 3.29 -1.80
N ASN A 38 0.16 3.62 -1.53
CA ASN A 38 -0.28 4.98 -1.26
C ASN A 38 0.06 5.44 0.17
N PRO A 39 0.08 6.76 0.41
CA PRO A 39 0.33 7.33 1.74
C PRO A 39 -0.66 6.84 2.79
N GLY A 40 -0.13 6.36 3.92
CA GLY A 40 -0.92 5.95 5.08
C GLY A 40 -1.27 4.48 5.17
N VAL A 41 -0.91 3.67 4.18
CA VAL A 41 -1.22 2.23 4.20
C VAL A 41 -0.26 1.46 5.09
N SER A 42 -0.78 0.43 5.75
CA SER A 42 -0.02 -0.61 6.45
C SER A 42 -0.10 -1.92 5.66
N VAL A 43 1.04 -2.59 5.48
CA VAL A 43 1.09 -3.94 4.92
C VAL A 43 1.46 -4.90 6.03
N GLY A 44 0.57 -5.84 6.32
CA GLY A 44 0.72 -6.88 7.33
C GLY A 44 1.85 -7.86 7.04
N ASP A 45 2.20 -8.64 8.06
CA ASP A 45 3.29 -9.61 8.02
C ASP A 45 3.01 -10.71 6.99
N ASN A 46 4.07 -11.24 6.38
CA ASN A 46 4.04 -12.34 5.39
C ASN A 46 3.22 -12.05 4.11
N ALA A 47 2.69 -10.84 3.96
CA ALA A 47 1.85 -10.49 2.82
C ALA A 47 2.63 -10.44 1.50
N VAL A 48 1.94 -10.75 0.41
CA VAL A 48 2.46 -10.64 -0.96
C VAL A 48 1.65 -9.60 -1.74
N VAL A 49 2.32 -8.53 -2.15
CA VAL A 49 1.75 -7.52 -3.04
C VAL A 49 2.15 -7.84 -4.47
N ALA A 50 1.22 -8.26 -5.32
CA ALA A 50 1.53 -8.64 -6.70
C ALA A 50 2.09 -7.46 -7.52
N SER A 51 2.85 -7.78 -8.57
CA SER A 51 3.41 -6.78 -9.48
C SER A 51 2.34 -5.87 -10.08
N GLY A 52 2.59 -4.57 -10.12
CA GLY A 52 1.66 -3.57 -10.67
C GLY A 52 0.42 -3.31 -9.83
N ALA A 53 0.30 -3.88 -8.63
CA ALA A 53 -0.81 -3.59 -7.73
C ALA A 53 -0.79 -2.13 -7.25
N VAL A 54 -1.97 -1.52 -7.05
CA VAL A 54 -2.13 -0.18 -6.48
C VAL A 54 -2.83 -0.32 -5.13
N VAL A 55 -2.04 -0.31 -4.07
CA VAL A 55 -2.50 -0.48 -2.68
C VAL A 55 -2.98 0.87 -2.16
N THR A 56 -4.31 0.97 -1.99
CA THR A 56 -5.00 2.18 -1.52
C THR A 56 -5.53 2.07 -0.10
N GLU A 57 -5.54 0.86 0.46
CA GLU A 57 -6.05 0.50 1.79
C GLU A 57 -5.06 -0.46 2.45
N ASP A 58 -5.20 -0.66 3.77
CA ASP A 58 -4.33 -1.56 4.52
C ASP A 58 -4.45 -3.00 4.00
N VAL A 59 -3.31 -3.70 3.98
CA VAL A 59 -3.22 -5.11 3.58
C VAL A 59 -3.08 -5.95 4.85
N PRO A 60 -3.97 -6.94 5.08
CA PRO A 60 -3.84 -7.86 6.20
C PRO A 60 -2.54 -8.68 6.19
N ASP A 61 -2.24 -9.33 7.30
CA ASP A 61 -1.22 -10.37 7.37
C ASP A 61 -1.62 -11.58 6.48
N ASP A 62 -0.64 -12.40 6.08
CA ASP A 62 -0.87 -13.73 5.49
C ASP A 62 -1.78 -13.74 4.24
N VAL A 63 -1.73 -12.70 3.40
CA VAL A 63 -2.54 -12.64 2.16
C VAL A 63 -1.73 -12.30 0.92
N VAL A 64 -2.26 -12.66 -0.24
CA VAL A 64 -1.86 -12.12 -1.54
C VAL A 64 -2.87 -11.08 -1.98
N VAL A 65 -2.39 -9.86 -2.27
CA VAL A 65 -3.21 -8.80 -2.90
C VAL A 65 -2.75 -8.52 -4.32
N ARG A 66 -3.69 -8.18 -5.22
CA ARG A 66 -3.38 -7.74 -6.59
C ARG A 66 -4.43 -6.77 -7.13
N GLY A 67 -4.10 -6.10 -8.22
CA GLY A 67 -5.05 -5.27 -8.97
C GLY A 67 -4.92 -3.77 -8.70
N ASN A 68 -5.78 -3.00 -9.33
CA ASN A 68 -5.89 -1.55 -9.17
C ASN A 68 -7.38 -1.17 -9.08
N PRO A 69 -7.92 -0.87 -7.88
CA PRO A 69 -7.24 -0.96 -6.58
C PRO A 69 -6.89 -2.40 -6.20
N ALA A 70 -5.89 -2.57 -5.34
CA ALA A 70 -5.48 -3.88 -4.87
C ALA A 70 -6.56 -4.50 -3.97
N SER A 71 -6.81 -5.80 -4.14
CA SER A 71 -7.73 -6.56 -3.28
C SER A 71 -7.13 -7.92 -2.96
N VAL A 72 -7.52 -8.48 -1.81
CA VAL A 72 -7.15 -9.85 -1.41
C VAL A 72 -7.68 -10.83 -2.45
N VAL A 73 -6.81 -11.73 -2.91
CA VAL A 73 -7.18 -12.78 -3.87
C VAL A 73 -6.87 -14.19 -3.37
N LYS A 74 -6.12 -14.30 -2.28
CA LYS A 74 -5.76 -15.57 -1.68
C LYS A 74 -5.24 -15.34 -0.26
N ASP A 75 -5.65 -16.18 0.68
CA ASP A 75 -4.99 -16.36 1.97
C ASP A 75 -3.77 -17.29 1.81
N LEU A 76 -2.68 -16.96 2.50
CA LEU A 76 -1.47 -17.75 2.58
C LEU A 76 -1.54 -18.63 3.82
N GLU A 77 -1.27 -19.92 3.65
CA GLU A 77 -0.99 -20.78 4.80
C GLU A 77 0.44 -20.49 5.22
N THR A 78 0.61 -19.97 6.43
CA THR A 78 1.93 -19.88 7.07
C THR A 78 2.16 -21.18 7.82
N ASP A 79 3.10 -22.00 7.33
CA ASP A 79 3.59 -23.15 8.09
C ASP A 79 4.27 -22.60 9.36
N GLY A 80 3.67 -22.89 10.52
CA GLY A 80 4.10 -22.40 11.84
C GLY A 80 5.43 -22.94 12.33
#